data_AF-A0A8S3F3Y6-F1
#
_entry.id   AF-A0A8S3F3Y6-F1
#
_cell.length_a   1.000
_cell.length_b   1.000
_cell.length_c   1.000
_cell.angle_alpha   90.00
_cell.angle_beta   90.00
_cell.angle_gamma   90.00
#
_symmetry.space_group_name_H-M   'P 1'
#
loop_
_entity.id
_entity.type
_entity.pdbx_description
1 polymer ?
#
loop_
_entity_poly.entity_id
_entity_poly.type
_entity_poly.pdbx_seq_one_letter_code
_entity_poly.pdbx_strand_id
1 'polypeptide(L)'
;MYKIRNNTLQHKQKQLRYINIEINTQNSILNHYFKTSQPTRQHQDDLRWINKFNETFENKLIEKHDKKIKTLKENQVQEQSPKPQTTKTMNSKITYDTSNAINISKIHLSQEQLKVISKGLKFVPTPRSINTITTVVNCEKSLFSTPKLIKSAAISEISTFIQKWRKPTKFNMNKEETKLLKEIKSIQDIVIIQADKGGKIVIMNKNDYFNKIEEKLNDVNVYEQVKNDPTTIIKTEINKK
;
A
#
# COMPACT_ATOMS: atom_id res chain seq x y z
N MET A 1 -44.71 -12.76 11.28
CA MET A 1 -44.26 -13.25 9.95
C MET A 1 -43.79 -12.06 9.11
N TYR A 2 -42.47 -11.86 8.96
CA TYR A 2 -41.93 -10.78 8.13
C TYR A 2 -42.09 -11.14 6.65
N LYS A 3 -42.90 -10.37 5.90
CA LYS A 3 -42.99 -10.47 4.44
C LYS A 3 -41.67 -10.02 3.82
N ILE A 4 -40.86 -10.97 3.37
CA ILE A 4 -39.70 -10.69 2.52
C ILE A 4 -40.23 -10.01 1.25
N ARG A 5 -39.75 -8.81 0.93
CA ARG A 5 -40.15 -8.10 -0.29
C ARG A 5 -39.73 -8.95 -1.50
N ASN A 6 -40.70 -9.43 -2.28
CA ASN A 6 -40.50 -10.32 -3.43
C ASN A 6 -39.42 -9.86 -4.43
N ASN A 7 -39.15 -8.55 -4.51
CA ASN A 7 -38.11 -7.97 -5.37
C ASN A 7 -36.69 -8.41 -5.01
N THR A 8 -36.38 -8.68 -3.74
CA THR A 8 -35.03 -9.07 -3.33
C THR A 8 -34.69 -10.49 -3.78
N LEU A 9 -35.68 -11.39 -3.76
CA LEU A 9 -35.50 -12.77 -4.20
C LEU A 9 -35.34 -12.84 -5.73
N GLN A 10 -36.16 -12.10 -6.46
CA GLN A 10 -36.05 -11.99 -7.93
C GLN A 10 -34.72 -11.35 -8.36
N HIS A 11 -34.25 -10.33 -7.65
CA HIS A 11 -32.94 -9.74 -7.92
C HIS A 11 -31.81 -10.76 -7.70
N LYS A 12 -31.83 -11.51 -6.60
CA LYS A 12 -30.85 -12.57 -6.33
C LYS A 12 -30.88 -13.68 -7.38
N GLN A 13 -32.06 -14.11 -7.83
CA GLN A 13 -32.21 -15.09 -8.91
C GLN A 13 -31.63 -14.57 -10.23
N LYS A 14 -31.85 -13.29 -10.55
CA LYS A 14 -31.28 -12.66 -11.75
C LYS A 14 -29.75 -12.59 -11.69
N GLN A 15 -29.19 -12.26 -10.53
CA GLN A 15 -27.73 -12.27 -10.31
C GLN A 15 -27.14 -13.67 -10.47
N LEU A 16 -27.76 -14.69 -9.87
CA LEU A 16 -27.33 -16.09 -10.04
C LEU A 16 -27.37 -16.53 -11.51
N ARG A 17 -28.38 -16.09 -12.27
CA ARG A 17 -28.47 -16.38 -13.71
C ARG A 17 -27.30 -15.74 -14.49
N TYR A 18 -26.94 -14.49 -14.20
CA TYR A 18 -25.79 -13.85 -14.85
C TYR A 18 -24.47 -14.53 -14.51
N ILE A 19 -24.26 -14.86 -13.23
CA ILE A 19 -23.06 -15.58 -12.78
C ILE A 19 -22.94 -16.92 -13.51
N ASN A 20 -24.03 -17.68 -13.63
CA ASN A 20 -24.02 -18.96 -14.36
C ASN A 20 -23.73 -18.79 -15.86
N ILE A 21 -24.27 -17.75 -16.49
CA ILE A 21 -23.96 -17.45 -17.90
C ILE A 21 -22.49 -17.13 -18.06
N GLU A 22 -21.92 -16.32 -17.16
CA GLU A 22 -20.51 -15.94 -17.20
C GLU A 22 -19.60 -17.16 -16.99
N ILE A 23 -19.87 -18.00 -15.98
CA ILE A 23 -19.13 -19.25 -15.74
C ILE A 23 -19.17 -20.16 -16.97
N ASN A 24 -20.34 -20.33 -17.59
CA ASN A 24 -20.48 -21.16 -18.79
C ASN A 24 -19.69 -20.59 -19.98
N THR A 25 -19.66 -19.26 -20.11
CA THR A 25 -18.90 -18.57 -21.16
C THR A 25 -17.40 -18.76 -20.96
N GLN A 26 -16.91 -18.57 -19.73
CA GLN A 26 -15.50 -18.79 -19.38
C GLN A 26 -15.08 -20.24 -19.62
N ASN A 27 -15.90 -21.22 -19.22
CA ASN A 27 -15.65 -22.63 -19.48
C ASN A 27 -15.59 -22.94 -20.99
N SER A 28 -16.46 -22.33 -21.79
CA SER A 28 -16.46 -22.50 -23.24
C SER A 28 -15.17 -21.95 -23.88
N ILE A 29 -14.77 -20.73 -23.50
CA ILE A 29 -13.53 -20.09 -23.96
C ILE A 29 -12.31 -20.93 -23.58
N LEU A 30 -12.26 -21.38 -22.33
CA LEU A 30 -11.14 -22.16 -21.81
C LEU A 30 -11.02 -23.51 -22.53
N ASN A 31 -12.14 -24.20 -22.75
CA ASN A 31 -12.18 -25.44 -23.53
C ASN A 31 -11.72 -25.23 -24.98
N HIS A 32 -12.10 -24.12 -25.61
CA HIS A 32 -11.64 -23.79 -26.94
C HIS A 32 -10.12 -23.57 -26.96
N TYR A 33 -9.61 -22.78 -26.02
CA TYR A 33 -8.17 -22.52 -25.88
C TYR A 33 -7.35 -23.80 -25.67
N PHE A 34 -7.80 -24.70 -24.80
CA PHE A 34 -7.10 -25.97 -24.55
C PHE A 34 -7.11 -26.90 -25.77
N LYS A 35 -8.22 -26.98 -26.50
CA LYS A 35 -8.31 -27.76 -27.75
C LYS A 35 -7.37 -27.21 -28.83
N THR A 36 -7.25 -25.90 -28.96
CA THR A 36 -6.35 -25.26 -29.93
C THR A 36 -4.88 -25.42 -29.55
N SER A 37 -4.56 -25.36 -28.26
CA SER A 37 -3.16 -25.39 -27.79
C SER A 37 -2.57 -26.80 -27.74
N GLN A 38 -3.33 -27.80 -27.25
CA GLN A 38 -2.90 -29.19 -27.10
C GLN A 38 -4.07 -30.17 -27.31
N PRO A 39 -4.42 -30.51 -28.56
CA PRO A 39 -5.64 -31.26 -28.90
C PRO A 39 -5.65 -32.73 -28.44
N THR A 40 -4.49 -33.34 -28.24
CA THR A 40 -4.34 -34.77 -27.90
C THR A 40 -4.25 -35.07 -26.40
N ARG A 41 -4.15 -34.04 -25.54
CA ARG A 41 -4.02 -34.19 -24.09
C ARG A 41 -5.39 -34.19 -23.40
N GLN A 42 -5.61 -35.10 -22.46
CA GLN A 42 -6.81 -35.09 -21.62
C GLN A 42 -6.68 -34.04 -20.51
N HIS A 43 -7.20 -32.84 -20.76
CA HIS A 43 -7.17 -31.70 -19.82
C HIS A 43 -8.09 -31.84 -18.60
N GLN A 44 -8.85 -32.94 -18.49
CA GLN A 44 -9.79 -33.14 -17.38
C GLN A 44 -9.06 -33.27 -16.03
N ASP A 45 -7.90 -33.92 -16.00
CA ASP A 45 -7.13 -34.11 -14.77
C ASP A 45 -6.39 -32.83 -14.35
N ASP A 46 -5.94 -32.02 -15.31
CA ASP A 46 -5.37 -30.70 -15.07
C ASP A 46 -6.42 -29.76 -14.44
N LEU A 47 -7.65 -29.75 -14.99
CA LEU A 47 -8.77 -28.99 -14.43
C LEU A 47 -9.17 -29.47 -13.02
N ARG A 48 -9.19 -30.78 -12.79
CA ARG A 48 -9.44 -31.35 -11.45
C ARG A 48 -8.35 -30.94 -10.46
N TRP A 49 -7.09 -30.92 -10.88
CA TRP A 49 -5.97 -30.51 -10.04
C TRP A 49 -6.04 -29.02 -9.67
N ILE A 50 -6.31 -28.14 -10.64
CA ILE A 50 -6.48 -26.70 -10.42
C ILE A 50 -7.65 -26.43 -9.46
N ASN A 51 -8.79 -27.10 -9.67
CA ASN A 51 -9.97 -26.93 -8.81
C ASN A 51 -9.71 -27.42 -7.38
N LYS A 52 -9.03 -28.56 -7.22
CA LYS A 52 -8.63 -29.08 -5.90
C LYS A 52 -7.68 -28.13 -5.17
N PHE A 53 -6.70 -27.55 -5.89
CA PHE A 53 -5.79 -26.57 -5.31
C PHE A 53 -6.54 -25.31 -4.83
N ASN A 54 -7.44 -24.78 -5.66
CA ASN A 54 -8.29 -23.65 -5.30
C ASN A 54 -9.17 -23.96 -4.08
N GLU A 55 -9.79 -25.13 -4.02
CA GLU A 55 -10.62 -25.55 -2.88
C GLU A 55 -9.80 -25.61 -1.58
N THR A 56 -8.57 -26.15 -1.62
CA THR A 56 -7.69 -26.14 -0.44
C THR A 56 -7.25 -24.74 -0.02
N PHE A 57 -7.07 -23.82 -0.98
CA PHE A 57 -6.73 -22.42 -0.71
C PHE A 57 -7.90 -21.65 -0.09
N GLU A 58 -9.09 -21.79 -0.66
CA GLU A 58 -10.35 -21.20 -0.15
C GLU A 58 -10.66 -21.72 1.26
N ASN A 59 -10.54 -23.03 1.49
CA ASN A 59 -10.74 -23.61 2.83
C ASN A 59 -9.75 -23.05 3.87
N LYS A 60 -8.47 -22.86 3.50
CA LYS A 60 -7.49 -22.21 4.36
C LYS A 60 -7.81 -20.73 4.64
N LEU A 61 -8.38 -20.03 3.66
CA LEU A 61 -8.84 -18.64 3.84
C LEU A 61 -10.03 -18.58 4.79
N ILE A 62 -11.04 -19.41 4.57
CA ILE A 62 -12.24 -19.51 5.43
C ILE A 62 -11.83 -19.80 6.87
N GLU A 63 -10.95 -20.78 7.10
CA GLU A 63 -10.43 -21.07 8.45
C GLU A 63 -9.77 -19.86 9.12
N LYS A 64 -8.99 -19.07 8.37
CA LYS A 64 -8.36 -17.85 8.91
C LYS A 64 -9.39 -16.80 9.29
N HIS A 65 -10.42 -16.64 8.46
CA HIS A 65 -11.53 -15.72 8.73
C HIS A 65 -12.33 -16.15 9.96
N ASP A 66 -12.65 -17.44 10.09
CA ASP A 66 -13.37 -17.97 11.25
C ASP A 66 -12.58 -17.83 12.54
N LYS A 67 -11.27 -18.12 12.52
CA LYS A 67 -10.37 -17.88 13.65
C LYS A 67 -10.39 -16.40 14.06
N LYS A 68 -10.29 -15.49 13.10
CA LYS A 68 -10.34 -14.04 13.36
C LYS A 68 -11.68 -13.60 13.96
N ILE A 69 -12.80 -14.09 13.43
CA ILE A 69 -14.14 -13.78 13.94
C ILE A 69 -14.30 -14.31 15.37
N LYS A 70 -13.79 -15.51 15.65
CA LYS A 70 -13.81 -16.11 16.99
C LYS A 70 -13.03 -15.26 17.99
N THR A 71 -11.81 -14.83 17.65
CA THR A 71 -10.99 -13.94 18.49
C THR A 71 -11.70 -12.59 18.74
N LEU A 72 -12.35 -12.02 17.73
CA LEU A 72 -13.08 -10.76 17.89
C LEU A 72 -14.30 -10.90 18.81
N LYS A 73 -15.02 -12.03 18.74
CA LYS A 73 -16.13 -12.32 19.64
C LYS A 73 -15.65 -12.57 21.07
N GLU A 74 -14.57 -13.32 21.25
CA GLU A 74 -13.95 -13.57 22.57
C GLU A 74 -13.48 -12.26 23.23
N ASN A 75 -12.88 -11.35 22.46
CA ASN A 75 -12.47 -10.03 22.95
C ASN A 75 -13.68 -9.14 23.33
N GLN A 76 -14.80 -9.25 22.63
CA GLN A 76 -16.04 -8.53 22.99
C GLN A 76 -16.72 -9.09 24.25
N VAL A 77 -16.60 -10.40 24.51
CA VAL A 77 -17.15 -11.03 25.71
C VAL A 77 -16.34 -10.68 26.96
N GLN A 78 -15.02 -10.52 26.84
CA GLN A 78 -14.16 -10.08 27.96
C GLN A 78 -14.35 -8.61 28.37
N GLU A 79 -14.95 -7.77 27.53
CA GLU A 79 -15.26 -6.37 27.86
C GLU A 79 -16.60 -6.19 28.61
N GLN A 80 -17.44 -7.23 28.73
CA GLN A 80 -18.79 -7.14 29.32
C GLN A 80 -18.92 -7.63 30.77
N SER A 81 -17.82 -7.97 31.46
CA SER A 81 -17.86 -8.25 32.91
C SER A 81 -17.83 -6.95 33.72
N PRO A 82 -18.70 -6.75 34.74
CA PRO A 82 -18.70 -5.53 35.54
C PRO A 82 -17.44 -5.49 36.43
N LYS A 83 -16.50 -4.58 36.13
CA LYS A 83 -15.34 -4.31 37.01
C LYS A 83 -15.77 -3.44 38.20
N PRO A 84 -15.33 -3.73 39.44
CA PRO A 84 -15.56 -2.87 40.59
C PRO A 84 -14.97 -1.48 40.35
N GLN A 85 -15.72 -0.44 40.73
CA GLN A 85 -15.24 0.94 40.75
C GLN A 85 -14.05 1.05 41.72
N THR A 86 -12.85 1.00 41.17
CA THR A 86 -11.64 1.51 41.82
C THR A 86 -11.24 2.74 41.05
N THR A 87 -11.17 3.86 41.77
CA THR A 87 -10.63 5.15 41.36
C THR A 87 -9.27 4.96 40.69
N LYS A 88 -9.27 4.82 39.36
CA LYS A 88 -8.06 4.87 38.55
C LYS A 88 -7.80 6.30 38.16
N THR A 89 -6.93 6.94 38.92
CA THR A 89 -6.09 8.05 38.47
C THR A 89 -5.66 7.78 37.03
N MET A 90 -5.98 8.68 36.11
CA MET A 90 -5.59 8.62 34.70
C MET A 90 -4.07 8.68 34.57
N ASN A 91 -3.40 7.53 34.72
CA ASN A 91 -1.99 7.35 34.42
C ASN A 91 -1.79 6.03 33.68
N SER A 92 -2.58 5.77 32.63
CA SER A 92 -2.14 4.83 31.59
C SER A 92 -1.24 5.60 30.64
N LYS A 93 0.07 5.59 30.92
CA LYS A 93 1.11 5.89 29.93
C LYS A 93 0.79 5.02 28.71
N ILE A 94 0.25 5.63 27.66
CA ILE A 94 0.14 4.98 26.35
C ILE A 94 1.57 4.78 25.88
N THR A 95 2.11 3.57 26.07
CA THR A 95 3.37 3.17 25.46
C THR A 95 3.13 3.06 23.96
N TYR A 96 3.36 4.16 23.25
CA TYR A 96 3.33 4.20 21.80
C TYR A 96 4.44 3.30 21.26
N ASP A 97 4.07 2.38 20.38
CA ASP A 97 5.05 1.55 19.69
C ASP A 97 5.88 2.42 18.74
N THR A 98 7.05 2.81 19.21
CA THR A 98 8.07 3.55 18.44
C THR A 98 8.96 2.59 17.65
N SER A 99 8.65 1.29 17.60
CA SER A 99 9.49 0.24 16.98
C SER A 99 9.84 0.48 15.51
N ASN A 100 9.05 1.30 14.81
CA ASN A 100 9.23 1.62 13.41
C ASN A 100 10.20 2.79 13.17
N ALA A 101 10.50 3.61 14.18
CA ALA A 101 11.43 4.73 14.08
C ALA A 101 12.56 4.57 15.10
N ILE A 102 13.77 4.34 14.62
CA ILE A 102 14.97 4.12 15.45
C ILE A 102 15.85 5.36 15.35
N ASN A 103 16.06 6.04 16.47
CA ASN A 103 17.01 7.14 16.55
C ASN A 103 18.38 6.63 17.01
N ILE A 104 19.35 6.69 16.11
CA ILE A 104 20.78 6.42 16.38
C ILE A 104 21.63 7.69 16.29
N SER A 105 21.00 8.85 16.10
CA SER A 105 21.68 10.14 16.09
C SER A 105 22.02 10.58 17.52
N LYS A 106 22.92 11.57 17.63
CA LYS A 106 23.27 12.20 18.90
C LYS A 106 22.20 13.20 19.36
N ILE A 107 21.25 13.53 18.47
CA ILE A 107 20.19 14.50 18.77
C ILE A 107 19.02 13.80 19.46
N HIS A 108 18.62 14.35 20.60
CA HIS A 108 17.46 13.89 21.32
C HIS A 108 16.17 14.41 20.65
N LEU A 109 15.41 13.48 20.08
CA LEU A 109 14.07 13.75 19.59
C LEU A 109 13.05 13.44 20.68
N SER A 110 12.01 14.27 20.77
CA SER A 110 10.92 14.06 21.72
C SER A 110 10.12 12.80 21.37
N GLN A 111 9.40 12.24 22.35
CA GLN A 111 8.55 11.08 22.12
C GLN A 111 7.44 11.36 21.08
N GLU A 112 6.96 12.61 21.03
CA GLU A 112 5.96 13.04 20.05
C GLU A 112 6.57 13.11 18.64
N GLN A 113 7.79 13.62 18.52
CA GLN A 113 8.52 13.64 17.24
C GLN A 113 8.75 12.21 16.71
N LEU A 114 9.21 11.30 17.57
CA LEU A 114 9.42 9.89 17.22
C LEU A 114 8.10 9.21 16.83
N LYS A 115 7.00 9.52 17.50
CA LYS A 115 5.67 8.99 17.18
C LYS A 115 5.16 9.45 15.81
N VAL A 116 5.48 10.69 15.41
CA VAL A 116 5.08 11.18 14.08
C VAL A 116 5.91 10.52 12.99
N ILE A 117 7.21 10.31 13.23
CA ILE A 117 8.08 9.56 12.30
C ILE A 117 7.64 8.09 12.22
N SER A 118 7.25 7.47 13.35
CA SER A 118 6.89 6.05 13.39
C SER A 118 5.65 5.70 12.56
N LYS A 119 4.86 6.69 12.12
CA LYS A 119 3.79 6.52 11.11
C LYS A 119 4.31 5.87 9.81
N GLY A 120 5.59 6.03 9.50
CA GLY A 120 6.25 5.29 8.42
C GLY A 120 6.19 5.98 7.06
N LEU A 121 7.01 5.50 6.12
CA LEU A 121 7.14 6.07 4.77
C LEU A 121 5.90 5.83 3.89
N LYS A 122 5.06 4.84 4.25
CA LYS A 122 3.80 4.55 3.56
C LYS A 122 2.63 5.43 4.05
N PHE A 123 2.85 6.24 5.09
CA PHE A 123 1.84 7.16 5.57
C PHE A 123 1.73 8.35 4.63
N VAL A 124 0.55 8.52 4.02
CA VAL A 124 0.26 9.65 3.14
C VAL A 124 -0.65 10.63 3.87
N PRO A 125 -0.18 11.84 4.24
CA PRO A 125 -1.03 12.86 4.85
C PRO A 125 -2.21 13.20 3.94
N THR A 126 -3.38 13.41 4.54
CA THR A 126 -4.58 13.80 3.79
C THR A 126 -4.35 15.14 3.09
N PRO A 127 -4.48 15.23 1.74
CA PRO A 127 -4.27 16.47 1.02
C PRO A 127 -5.29 17.53 1.43
N ARG A 128 -4.82 18.75 1.69
CA ARG A 128 -5.67 19.89 2.11
C ARG A 128 -6.22 20.69 0.94
N SER A 129 -5.51 20.66 -0.18
CA SER A 129 -5.84 21.33 -1.45
C SER A 129 -5.22 20.56 -2.60
N ILE A 130 -5.76 20.74 -3.80
CA ILE A 130 -5.15 20.28 -5.05
C ILE A 130 -4.57 21.51 -5.75
N ASN A 131 -3.31 21.43 -6.17
CA ASN A 131 -2.74 22.44 -7.05
C ASN A 131 -3.05 22.05 -8.51
N THR A 132 -4.19 22.55 -8.99
CA THR A 132 -4.73 22.28 -10.34
C THR A 132 -3.70 22.50 -11.43
N ILE A 133 -2.97 23.63 -11.38
CA ILE A 133 -1.99 24.00 -12.39
C ILE A 133 -0.89 22.95 -12.46
N THR A 134 -0.27 22.62 -11.31
CA THR A 134 0.80 21.62 -11.27
C THR A 134 0.33 20.23 -11.69
N THR A 135 -0.88 19.82 -11.31
CA THR A 135 -1.42 18.52 -11.69
C THR A 135 -1.65 18.43 -13.20
N VAL A 136 -2.21 19.48 -13.81
CA VAL A 136 -2.44 19.53 -15.27
C VAL A 136 -1.10 19.55 -16.01
N VAL A 137 -0.16 20.42 -15.60
CA VAL A 137 1.18 20.52 -16.21
C VAL A 137 1.95 19.19 -16.11
N ASN A 138 1.93 18.54 -14.94
CA ASN A 138 2.59 17.26 -14.75
C ASN A 138 1.97 16.17 -15.60
N CYS A 139 0.64 16.17 -15.75
CA CYS A 139 -0.05 15.22 -16.60
C CYS A 139 0.29 15.44 -18.09
N GLU A 140 0.23 16.69 -18.56
CA GLU A 140 0.58 17.05 -19.92
C GLU A 140 2.02 16.66 -20.26
N LYS A 141 2.95 16.92 -19.33
CA LYS A 141 4.36 16.52 -19.46
C LYS A 141 4.53 15.00 -19.51
N SER A 142 3.82 14.26 -18.67
CA SER A 142 3.88 12.79 -18.65
C SER A 142 3.29 12.19 -19.93
N LEU A 143 2.31 12.85 -20.53
CA LEU A 143 1.65 12.46 -21.77
C LEU A 143 2.31 13.04 -23.01
N PHE A 144 3.50 13.65 -22.90
CA PHE A 144 4.15 14.36 -23.99
C PHE A 144 4.25 13.52 -25.28
N SER A 145 4.73 12.28 -25.17
CA SER A 145 4.95 11.34 -26.28
C SER A 145 3.69 10.58 -26.74
N THR A 146 2.52 10.81 -26.12
CA THR A 146 1.30 10.06 -26.44
C THR A 146 0.49 10.71 -27.57
N PRO A 147 -0.32 9.94 -28.32
CA PRO A 147 -1.22 10.47 -29.33
C PRO A 147 -2.15 11.57 -28.78
N LYS A 148 -2.40 12.61 -29.60
CA LYS A 148 -3.22 13.77 -29.21
C LYS A 148 -4.60 13.40 -28.67
N LEU A 149 -5.21 12.35 -29.22
CA LEU A 149 -6.50 11.83 -28.76
C LEU A 149 -6.45 11.38 -27.29
N ILE A 150 -5.48 10.54 -26.94
CA ILE A 150 -5.28 10.02 -25.57
C ILE A 150 -4.95 11.17 -24.62
N LYS A 151 -4.08 12.09 -25.05
CA LYS A 151 -3.74 13.29 -24.27
C LYS A 151 -5.00 14.11 -23.94
N SER A 152 -5.85 14.37 -24.93
CA SER A 152 -7.08 15.15 -24.74
C SER A 152 -8.09 14.45 -23.82
N ALA A 153 -8.24 13.13 -23.94
CA ALA A 153 -9.11 12.33 -23.08
C ALA A 153 -8.63 12.35 -21.61
N ALA A 154 -7.34 12.09 -21.37
CA ALA A 154 -6.77 12.08 -20.03
C ALA A 154 -6.84 13.46 -19.35
N ILE A 155 -6.56 14.54 -20.09
CA ILE A 155 -6.71 15.92 -19.58
C ILE A 155 -8.16 16.21 -19.21
N SER A 156 -9.13 15.78 -20.04
CA SER A 156 -10.56 15.93 -19.76
C SER A 156 -10.98 15.19 -18.48
N GLU A 157 -10.54 13.96 -18.30
CA GLU A 157 -10.81 13.16 -17.10
C GLU A 157 -10.24 13.81 -15.83
N ILE A 158 -9.00 14.30 -15.90
CA ILE A 158 -8.36 14.98 -14.77
C ILE A 158 -9.05 16.30 -14.46
N SER A 159 -9.43 17.08 -15.47
CA SER A 159 -10.22 18.31 -15.28
C SER A 159 -11.55 18.00 -14.60
N THR A 160 -12.24 16.95 -15.04
CA THR A 160 -13.49 16.48 -14.43
C THR A 160 -13.28 16.03 -12.98
N PHE A 161 -12.20 15.30 -12.70
CA PHE A 161 -11.85 14.87 -11.34
C PHE A 161 -11.60 16.08 -10.43
N ILE A 162 -10.83 17.07 -10.87
CA ILE A 162 -10.52 18.27 -10.10
C ILE A 162 -11.78 19.07 -9.81
N GLN A 163 -12.68 19.23 -10.79
CA GLN A 163 -13.97 19.92 -10.61
C GLN A 163 -14.88 19.21 -9.60
N LYS A 164 -14.90 17.87 -9.62
CA LYS A 164 -15.70 17.05 -8.69
C LYS A 164 -15.05 16.90 -7.31
N TRP A 165 -13.77 17.22 -7.18
CA TRP A 165 -13.04 17.01 -5.95
C TRP A 165 -13.61 17.87 -4.81
N ARG A 166 -13.83 17.23 -3.66
CA ARG A 166 -14.26 17.88 -2.42
C ARG A 166 -13.23 17.63 -1.33
N LYS A 167 -12.97 18.67 -0.54
CA LYS A 167 -12.04 18.59 0.58
C LYS A 167 -12.50 17.52 1.57
N PRO A 168 -11.61 16.60 2.00
CA PRO A 168 -11.93 15.62 3.03
C PRO A 168 -12.34 16.30 4.34
N THR A 169 -13.39 15.78 4.99
CA THR A 169 -13.88 16.28 6.28
C THR A 169 -13.03 15.80 7.45
N LYS A 170 -12.38 14.63 7.31
CA LYS A 170 -11.49 14.03 8.29
C LYS A 170 -10.05 14.07 7.80
N PHE A 171 -9.13 14.46 8.67
CA PHE A 171 -7.69 14.44 8.41
C PHE A 171 -7.04 13.33 9.20
N ASN A 172 -6.07 12.64 8.61
CA ASN A 172 -5.27 11.63 9.29
C ASN A 172 -4.04 12.20 10.04
N MET A 173 -3.89 13.53 10.06
CA MET A 173 -2.81 14.24 10.74
C MET A 173 -3.31 15.57 11.31
N ASN A 174 -2.94 15.86 12.54
CA ASN A 174 -3.33 17.11 13.21
C ASN A 174 -2.30 18.24 12.98
N LYS A 175 -2.60 19.46 13.46
CA LYS A 175 -1.72 20.63 13.28
C LYS A 175 -0.40 20.49 14.03
N GLU A 176 -0.41 19.96 15.25
CA GLU A 176 0.79 19.76 16.06
C GLU A 176 1.73 18.74 15.40
N GLU A 177 1.24 17.61 14.94
CA GLU A 177 2.04 16.62 14.20
C GLU A 177 2.67 17.22 12.94
N THR A 178 1.94 18.11 12.25
CA THR A 178 2.48 18.83 11.08
C THR A 178 3.59 19.80 11.49
N LYS A 179 3.44 20.47 12.64
CA LYS A 179 4.44 21.39 13.20
C LYS A 179 5.70 20.62 13.60
N LEU A 180 5.55 19.52 14.33
CA LEU A 180 6.64 18.62 14.72
C LEU A 180 7.41 18.11 13.49
N LEU A 181 6.73 17.72 12.40
CA LEU A 181 7.43 17.34 11.16
C LEU A 181 8.27 18.47 10.55
N LYS A 182 7.78 19.71 10.61
CA LYS A 182 8.54 20.86 10.12
C LYS A 182 9.76 21.15 10.99
N GLU A 183 9.61 21.04 12.31
CA GLU A 183 10.71 21.18 13.27
C GLU A 183 11.78 20.11 13.01
N ILE A 184 11.39 18.85 12.90
CA ILE A 184 12.30 17.74 12.56
C ILE A 184 13.01 18.00 11.23
N LYS A 185 12.27 18.46 10.20
CA LYS A 185 12.84 18.81 8.89
C LYS A 185 13.82 19.97 8.95
N SER A 186 13.68 20.88 9.91
CA SER A 186 14.59 22.03 10.06
C SER A 186 15.94 21.67 10.66
N ILE A 187 16.07 20.49 11.29
CA ILE A 187 17.33 19.99 11.86
C ILE A 187 18.25 19.56 10.73
N GLN A 188 19.33 20.31 10.51
CA GLN A 188 20.27 20.11 9.39
C GLN A 188 21.32 19.01 9.65
N ASP A 189 21.53 18.68 10.92
CA ASP A 189 22.58 17.76 11.38
C ASP A 189 22.15 16.28 11.36
N ILE A 190 20.91 16.00 10.99
CA ILE A 190 20.36 14.65 10.92
C ILE A 190 19.95 14.28 9.50
N VAL A 191 19.98 12.98 9.25
CA VAL A 191 19.48 12.34 8.04
C VAL A 191 18.46 11.29 8.46
N ILE A 192 17.31 11.30 7.80
CA ILE A 192 16.21 10.34 8.01
C ILE A 192 16.14 9.44 6.78
N ILE A 193 16.44 8.16 6.96
CA ILE A 193 16.54 7.17 5.88
C ILE A 193 15.72 5.93 6.19
N GLN A 194 15.37 5.19 5.14
CA GLN A 194 14.82 3.84 5.29
C GLN A 194 15.94 2.86 5.65
N ALA A 195 15.67 1.94 6.57
CA ALA A 195 16.56 0.81 6.83
C ALA A 195 16.56 -0.17 5.64
N ASP A 196 17.72 -0.76 5.37
CA ASP A 196 17.91 -1.79 4.34
C ASP A 196 16.95 -2.98 4.51
N LYS A 197 16.72 -3.39 5.77
CA LYS A 197 15.81 -4.49 6.13
C LYS A 197 14.68 -4.02 7.04
N GLY A 198 13.50 -4.60 6.84
CA GLY A 198 12.36 -4.44 7.74
C GLY A 198 11.58 -3.12 7.62
N GLY A 199 11.91 -2.26 6.64
CA GLY A 199 11.10 -1.06 6.32
C GLY A 199 11.06 0.00 7.42
N LYS A 200 11.92 -0.11 8.43
CA LYS A 200 12.02 0.84 9.53
C LYS A 200 12.62 2.16 9.06
N ILE A 201 12.36 3.22 9.81
CA ILE A 201 12.99 4.52 9.61
C ILE A 201 14.14 4.66 10.61
N VAL A 202 15.30 5.05 10.11
CA VAL A 202 16.51 5.29 10.90
C VAL A 202 16.86 6.76 10.82
N ILE A 203 17.15 7.33 11.98
CA ILE A 203 17.56 8.73 12.13
C ILE A 203 19.02 8.72 12.59
N MET A 204 19.91 9.31 11.80
CA MET A 204 21.36 9.27 12.02
C MET A 204 21.94 10.67 11.90
N ASN A 205 23.10 10.90 12.52
CA ASN A 205 23.85 12.13 12.27
C ASN A 205 24.29 12.18 10.81
N LYS A 206 24.23 13.37 10.23
CA LYS A 206 24.57 13.60 8.83
C LYS A 206 26.03 13.26 8.52
N ASN A 207 26.96 13.61 9.40
CA ASN A 207 28.38 13.28 9.22
C ASN A 207 28.62 11.76 9.28
N ASP A 208 27.99 11.06 10.23
CA ASP A 208 28.11 9.60 10.34
C ASP A 208 27.54 8.89 9.10
N TYR A 209 26.48 9.44 8.51
CA TYR A 209 25.93 8.97 7.23
C TYR A 209 26.94 9.11 6.09
N PHE A 210 27.54 10.29 5.92
CA PHE A 210 28.52 10.53 4.87
C PHE A 210 29.76 9.66 5.03
N ASN A 211 30.32 9.57 6.24
CA ASN A 211 31.48 8.72 6.52
C ASN A 211 31.22 7.26 6.15
N LYS A 212 30.03 6.73 6.48
CA LYS A 212 29.64 5.36 6.10
C LYS A 212 29.50 5.18 4.59
N ILE A 213 29.00 6.19 3.89
CA ILE A 213 28.90 6.13 2.42
C ILE A 213 30.29 6.15 1.80
N GLU A 214 31.16 7.05 2.23
CA GLU A 214 32.54 7.11 1.73
C GLU A 214 33.29 5.81 2.01
N GLU A 215 33.17 5.26 3.22
CA GLU A 215 33.72 3.94 3.58
C GLU A 215 33.23 2.85 2.61
N LYS A 216 31.93 2.85 2.28
CA LYS A 216 31.35 1.86 1.36
C LYS A 216 31.76 2.07 -0.10
N LEU A 217 31.84 3.32 -0.56
CA LEU A 217 32.23 3.64 -1.93
C LEU A 217 33.73 3.41 -2.19
N ASN A 218 34.56 3.54 -1.15
CA ASN A 218 36.01 3.28 -1.23
C ASN A 218 36.36 1.79 -1.07
N ASP A 219 35.38 0.89 -0.95
CA ASP A 219 35.63 -0.54 -0.89
C ASP A 219 36.00 -1.09 -2.28
N VAL A 220 37.30 -1.15 -2.54
CA VAL A 220 37.90 -1.64 -3.79
C VAL A 220 37.58 -3.12 -4.06
N ASN A 221 37.19 -3.89 -3.03
CA ASN A 221 36.83 -5.30 -3.23
C ASN A 221 35.44 -5.46 -3.88
N VAL A 222 34.57 -4.47 -3.73
CA VAL A 222 33.18 -4.51 -4.19
C VAL A 222 32.93 -3.56 -5.37
N TYR A 223 33.58 -2.40 -5.38
CA TYR A 223 33.38 -1.35 -6.38
C TYR A 223 34.66 -1.02 -7.13
N GLU A 224 34.53 -0.74 -8.43
CA GLU A 224 35.60 -0.25 -9.31
C GLU A 224 35.29 1.18 -9.75
N GLN A 225 36.30 2.06 -9.69
CA GLN A 225 36.15 3.44 -10.13
C GLN A 225 36.14 3.53 -11.66
N VAL A 226 35.04 4.02 -12.24
CA VAL A 226 34.90 4.21 -13.68
C VAL A 226 35.40 5.60 -14.09
N LYS A 227 36.12 5.69 -15.22
CA LYS A 227 36.68 6.96 -15.73
C LYS A 227 35.60 7.94 -16.24
N ASN A 228 34.52 7.43 -16.81
CA ASN A 228 33.42 8.21 -17.39
C ASN A 228 32.08 7.63 -16.92
N ASP A 229 31.02 8.44 -16.87
CA ASP A 229 29.67 7.98 -16.52
C ASP A 229 29.15 6.94 -17.54
N PRO A 230 29.02 5.65 -17.19
CA PRO A 230 28.57 4.61 -18.10
C PRO A 230 27.04 4.53 -18.21
N THR A 231 26.30 5.39 -17.51
CA THR A 231 24.83 5.29 -17.36
C THR A 231 24.10 5.18 -18.70
N THR A 232 24.50 5.96 -19.71
CA THR A 232 23.84 5.96 -21.03
C THR A 232 24.08 4.65 -21.80
N ILE A 233 25.29 4.10 -21.72
CA ILE A 233 25.66 2.84 -22.36
C ILE A 233 24.89 1.68 -21.71
N ILE A 234 24.92 1.61 -20.38
CA ILE A 234 24.20 0.57 -19.62
C ILE A 234 22.69 0.65 -19.88
N LYS A 235 22.10 1.85 -19.89
CA LYS A 235 20.67 2.02 -20.20
C LYS A 235 20.32 1.56 -21.62
N THR A 236 21.17 1.84 -22.60
CA THR A 236 20.93 1.41 -23.99
C THR A 236 21.10 -0.09 -24.15
N GLU A 237 22.00 -0.74 -23.42
CA GLU A 237 22.14 -2.20 -23.39
C GLU A 237 20.96 -2.89 -22.71
N ILE A 238 20.49 -2.39 -21.57
CA ILE A 238 19.33 -2.95 -20.86
C ILE A 238 18.08 -2.89 -21.74
N ASN A 239 17.86 -1.79 -22.46
CA ASN A 239 16.68 -1.60 -23.32
C ASN A 239 16.75 -2.34 -24.68
N LYS A 240 17.88 -2.97 -25.01
CA LYS A 240 18.03 -3.80 -26.23
C LYS A 240 17.56 -5.25 -26.04
N LYS A 241 17.36 -5.69 -24.78
CA LYS A 241 16.73 -6.98 -24.45
C LYS A 241 15.22 -6.82 -24.35
#